data_AF-A0A2G9M733-F1
#
_entry.id   AF-A0A2G9M733-F1
#
_cell.length_a   1.000
_cell.length_b   1.000
_cell.length_c   1.000
_cell.angle_alpha   90.00
_cell.angle_beta   90.00
_cell.angle_gamma   90.00
#
_symmetry.space_group_name_H-M   'P 1'
#
loop_
_entity.id
_entity.type
_entity.pdbx_description
1 polymer ?
#
loop_
_entity_poly.entity_id
_entity_poly.type
_entity_poly.pdbx_seq_one_letter_code
_entity_poly.pdbx_strand_id
1 'polypeptide(L)'
;MGTDYTIADAAEHLRKLGVENSDNLPKVAAIMNKHAGNPWWESCDPITVARYQVHEGTMIGDPAVVYAGLDMITGRSVGYYELKLPGCKQKLEAEVDLQIERRLRGLGPDVDYARRRQEEAIDDLVSKITGRTVIVTE
;
A
#
# COMPACT_ATOMS: atom_id res chain seq x y z
N MET A 1 20.38 -22.79 0.23
CA MET A 1 19.24 -23.26 -0.57
C MET A 1 18.17 -22.21 -0.43
N GLY A 2 17.83 -21.48 -1.49
CA GLY A 2 16.64 -20.63 -1.48
C GLY A 2 15.43 -21.54 -1.61
N THR A 3 14.40 -21.31 -0.81
CA THR A 3 13.12 -22.00 -0.97
C THR A 3 12.43 -21.38 -2.19
N ASP A 4 12.22 -22.17 -3.23
CA ASP A 4 11.42 -21.74 -4.38
C ASP A 4 9.94 -21.90 -4.03
N TYR A 5 9.22 -20.78 -3.92
CA TYR A 5 7.79 -20.76 -3.68
C TYR A 5 7.03 -21.13 -4.95
N THR A 6 6.18 -22.13 -4.87
CA THR A 6 5.35 -22.61 -5.97
C THR A 6 4.02 -21.84 -6.05
N ILE A 7 3.27 -22.06 -7.13
CA ILE A 7 1.89 -21.58 -7.27
C ILE A 7 0.99 -22.15 -6.15
N ALA A 8 1.25 -23.38 -5.71
CA ALA A 8 0.51 -23.99 -4.61
C ALA A 8 0.77 -23.28 -3.27
N ASP A 9 2.03 -22.90 -3.02
CA ASP A 9 2.39 -22.14 -1.82
C ASP A 9 1.72 -20.76 -1.82
N ALA A 10 1.71 -20.07 -2.96
CA ALA A 10 1.00 -18.81 -3.13
C ALA A 10 -0.51 -18.96 -2.88
N ALA A 11 -1.13 -20.02 -3.41
CA ALA A 11 -2.55 -20.30 -3.22
C ALA A 11 -2.88 -20.60 -1.74
N GLU A 12 -2.05 -21.41 -1.08
CA GLU A 12 -2.21 -21.72 0.34
C GLU A 12 -2.07 -20.45 1.19
N HIS A 13 -1.08 -19.62 0.90
CA HIS A 13 -0.85 -18.36 1.60
C HIS A 13 -2.05 -17.42 1.49
N LEU A 14 -2.53 -17.14 0.28
CA LEU A 14 -3.71 -16.28 0.08
C LEU A 14 -4.96 -16.84 0.76
N ARG A 15 -5.15 -18.16 0.77
CA ARG A 15 -6.25 -18.82 1.48
C ARG A 15 -6.18 -18.58 2.98
N LYS A 16 -4.99 -18.64 3.60
CA LYS A 16 -4.81 -18.34 5.03
C LYS A 16 -5.20 -16.90 5.38
N LEU A 17 -5.03 -15.99 4.43
CA LEU A 17 -5.42 -14.59 4.56
C LEU A 17 -6.90 -14.32 4.26
N GLY A 18 -7.67 -15.34 3.87
CA GLY A 18 -9.06 -15.16 3.43
C GLY A 18 -9.18 -14.38 2.11
N VAL A 19 -8.11 -14.33 1.31
CA VAL A 19 -8.09 -13.62 0.02
C VAL A 19 -8.42 -14.61 -1.09
N GLU A 20 -9.63 -14.51 -1.63
CA GLU A 20 -10.06 -15.27 -2.82
C GLU A 20 -9.51 -14.61 -4.10
N ASN A 21 -8.20 -14.69 -4.34
CA ASN A 21 -7.57 -14.17 -5.58
C ASN A 21 -6.96 -15.32 -6.40
N SER A 22 -7.76 -15.95 -7.27
CA SER A 22 -7.29 -17.03 -8.16
C SER A 22 -6.48 -16.54 -9.37
N ASP A 23 -6.72 -15.32 -9.84
CA ASP A 23 -6.30 -14.92 -11.20
C ASP A 23 -4.85 -14.43 -11.29
N ASN A 24 -4.17 -14.24 -10.15
CA ASN A 24 -2.80 -13.72 -10.07
C ASN A 24 -1.83 -14.62 -9.29
N LEU A 25 -2.18 -15.89 -9.04
CA LEU A 25 -1.31 -16.84 -8.32
C LEU A 25 0.12 -16.95 -8.90
N PRO A 26 0.33 -16.99 -10.24
CA PRO A 26 1.68 -16.99 -10.79
C PRO A 26 2.48 -15.74 -10.45
N LYS A 27 1.83 -14.57 -10.40
CA LYS A 27 2.46 -13.30 -10.04
C LYS A 27 2.80 -13.26 -8.55
N VAL A 28 1.92 -13.77 -7.70
CA VAL A 28 2.16 -13.87 -6.25
C VAL A 28 3.34 -14.80 -5.98
N ALA A 29 3.38 -15.98 -6.59
CA ALA A 29 4.53 -16.89 -6.47
C ALA A 29 5.84 -16.22 -6.96
N ALA A 30 5.80 -15.47 -8.06
CA ALA A 30 6.97 -14.73 -8.53
C ALA A 30 7.44 -13.66 -7.54
N ILE A 31 6.52 -12.94 -6.88
CA ILE A 31 6.84 -11.98 -5.82
C ILE A 31 7.44 -12.70 -4.60
N MET A 32 6.88 -13.85 -4.21
CA MET A 32 7.42 -14.64 -3.10
C MET A 32 8.85 -15.11 -3.38
N ASN A 33 9.12 -15.59 -4.58
CA ASN A 33 10.47 -15.96 -4.99
C ASN A 33 11.43 -14.76 -5.02
N LYS A 34 10.97 -13.63 -5.58
CA LYS A 34 11.75 -12.38 -5.65
C LYS A 34 12.25 -11.94 -4.27
N HIS A 35 11.46 -12.14 -3.22
CA HIS A 35 11.83 -11.80 -1.84
C HIS A 35 12.01 -13.02 -0.94
N ALA A 36 12.37 -14.20 -1.48
CA ALA A 36 12.52 -15.40 -0.66
C ALA A 36 13.59 -15.25 0.44
N GLY A 37 14.59 -14.39 0.22
CA GLY A 37 15.60 -14.04 1.23
C GLY A 37 15.12 -13.04 2.31
N ASN A 38 13.94 -12.45 2.15
CA ASN A 38 13.32 -11.52 3.09
C ASN A 38 11.77 -11.58 2.94
N PRO A 39 11.10 -12.58 3.55
CA PRO A 39 9.66 -12.83 3.39
C PRO A 39 8.84 -11.78 4.17
N TRP A 40 8.85 -10.55 3.68
CA TRP A 40 8.22 -9.41 4.34
C TRP A 40 6.72 -9.58 4.57
N TRP A 41 6.03 -10.42 3.79
CA TRP A 41 4.60 -10.74 3.96
C TRP A 41 4.31 -11.55 5.23
N GLU A 42 5.33 -12.12 5.88
CA GLU A 42 5.23 -12.79 7.18
C GLU A 42 5.60 -11.86 8.35
N SER A 43 6.02 -10.63 8.05
CA SER A 43 6.41 -9.67 9.08
C SER A 43 5.22 -9.29 9.96
N CYS A 44 5.46 -9.19 11.27
CA CYS A 44 4.52 -8.62 12.22
C CYS A 44 4.55 -7.08 12.24
N ASP A 45 5.55 -6.45 11.60
CA ASP A 45 5.63 -5.00 11.50
C ASP A 45 4.76 -4.47 10.35
N PRO A 46 3.65 -3.77 10.63
CA PRO A 46 2.73 -3.28 9.61
C PRO A 46 3.40 -2.30 8.64
N ILE A 47 4.38 -1.50 9.10
CA ILE A 47 5.10 -0.54 8.25
C ILE A 47 5.91 -1.29 7.18
N THR A 48 6.63 -2.34 7.59
CA THR A 48 7.35 -3.22 6.66
C THR A 48 6.40 -3.84 5.64
N VAL A 49 5.30 -4.46 6.09
CA VAL A 49 4.34 -5.10 5.19
C VAL A 49 3.77 -4.11 4.17
N ALA A 50 3.30 -2.95 4.64
CA ALA A 50 2.72 -1.90 3.81
C ALA A 50 3.71 -1.35 2.76
N ARG A 51 4.96 -1.12 3.16
CA ARG A 51 6.00 -0.61 2.27
C ARG A 51 6.24 -1.55 1.09
N TYR A 52 6.40 -2.85 1.32
CA TYR A 52 6.61 -3.76 0.20
C TYR A 52 5.31 -3.98 -0.59
N GLN A 53 4.16 -4.04 0.09
CA GLN A 53 2.88 -4.26 -0.55
C GLN A 53 2.52 -3.17 -1.57
N VAL A 54 2.80 -1.90 -1.26
CA VAL A 54 2.52 -0.81 -2.20
C VAL A 54 3.31 -0.99 -3.50
N HIS A 55 4.58 -1.39 -3.43
CA HIS A 55 5.44 -1.54 -4.62
C HIS A 55 5.09 -2.75 -5.49
N GLU A 56 4.68 -3.88 -4.91
CA GLU A 56 4.41 -5.10 -5.69
C GLU A 56 3.06 -5.07 -6.43
N GLY A 57 2.14 -4.20 -6.01
CA GLY A 57 0.84 -3.99 -6.68
C GLY A 57 -0.04 -5.25 -6.80
N THR A 58 0.22 -6.24 -5.97
CA THR A 58 -0.51 -7.52 -5.90
C THR A 58 -0.63 -7.88 -4.43
N MET A 59 -1.85 -7.92 -3.89
CA MET A 59 -2.08 -8.16 -2.47
C MET A 59 -1.56 -9.54 -2.06
N ILE A 60 -0.62 -9.58 -1.12
CA ILE A 60 0.02 -10.78 -0.58
C ILE A 60 0.18 -10.72 0.95
N GLY A 61 0.25 -9.53 1.55
CA GLY A 61 0.13 -9.36 3.00
C GLY A 61 -1.32 -9.43 3.47
N ASP A 62 -1.52 -9.64 4.78
CA ASP A 62 -2.84 -9.47 5.40
C ASP A 62 -3.37 -8.05 5.09
N PRO A 63 -4.53 -7.92 4.42
CA PRO A 63 -5.09 -6.61 4.08
C PRO A 63 -5.22 -5.68 5.29
N ALA A 64 -5.61 -6.18 6.46
CA ALA A 64 -5.77 -5.35 7.66
C ALA A 64 -4.42 -4.77 8.13
N VAL A 65 -3.36 -5.58 8.08
CA VAL A 65 -2.00 -5.17 8.45
C VAL A 65 -1.44 -4.17 7.42
N VAL A 66 -1.69 -4.42 6.13
CA VAL A 66 -1.30 -3.51 5.04
C VAL A 66 -1.91 -2.14 5.23
N TYR A 67 -3.24 -2.05 5.41
CA TYR A 67 -3.90 -0.75 5.57
C TYR A 67 -3.48 -0.05 6.85
N ALA A 68 -3.35 -0.78 7.97
CA ALA A 68 -2.83 -0.21 9.20
C ALA A 68 -1.42 0.38 9.01
N GLY A 69 -0.54 -0.31 8.29
CA GLY A 69 0.80 0.19 7.99
C GLY A 69 0.80 1.40 7.06
N LEU A 70 -0.06 1.42 6.04
CA LEU A 70 -0.20 2.57 5.14
C LEU A 70 -0.74 3.80 5.88
N ASP A 71 -1.70 3.62 6.77
CA ASP A 71 -2.24 4.69 7.61
C ASP A 71 -1.17 5.23 8.55
N MET A 72 -0.35 4.33 9.13
CA MET A 72 0.80 4.72 9.95
C MET A 72 1.82 5.50 9.14
N ILE A 73 2.17 5.09 7.92
CA ILE A 73 3.21 5.74 7.11
C ILE A 73 2.73 7.11 6.59
N THR A 74 1.54 7.15 6.00
CA THR A 74 1.02 8.33 5.30
C THR A 74 0.32 9.32 6.24
N GLY A 75 -0.13 8.87 7.42
CA GLY A 75 -0.90 9.68 8.35
C GLY A 75 -2.36 9.88 7.92
N ARG A 76 -2.84 9.15 6.90
CA ARG A 76 -4.22 9.19 6.41
C ARG A 76 -4.69 7.79 6.03
N SER A 77 -6.01 7.60 6.00
CA SER A 77 -6.56 6.35 5.47
C SER A 77 -6.33 6.21 3.97
N VAL A 78 -5.79 5.06 3.56
CA VAL A 78 -5.55 4.73 2.14
C VAL A 78 -6.66 3.86 1.58
N GLY A 79 -7.30 4.31 0.51
CA GLY A 79 -8.38 3.58 -0.13
C GLY A 79 -7.89 2.38 -0.96
N TYR A 80 -8.70 1.32 -1.04
CA TYR A 80 -8.39 0.12 -1.85
C TYR A 80 -8.08 0.43 -3.32
N TYR A 81 -8.77 1.42 -3.90
CA TYR A 81 -8.60 1.82 -5.30
C TYR A 81 -7.20 2.40 -5.57
N GLU A 82 -6.56 3.02 -4.56
CA GLU A 82 -5.22 3.61 -4.71
C GLU A 82 -4.17 2.55 -4.99
N LEU A 83 -4.30 1.35 -4.38
CA LEU A 83 -3.40 0.22 -4.60
C LEU A 83 -3.62 -0.48 -5.94
N LYS A 84 -4.80 -0.34 -6.55
CA LYS A 84 -5.21 -1.09 -7.74
C LYS A 84 -5.07 -0.32 -9.05
N LEU A 85 -5.12 1.01 -9.03
CA LEU A 85 -5.14 1.82 -10.25
C LEU A 85 -3.74 2.37 -10.60
N PRO A 86 -3.25 2.13 -11.84
CA PRO A 86 -2.07 2.81 -12.38
C PRO A 86 -2.26 4.34 -12.29
N GLY A 87 -1.24 5.06 -11.81
CA GLY A 87 -1.28 6.50 -11.55
C GLY A 87 -1.65 6.87 -10.10
N CYS A 88 -2.67 6.24 -9.50
CA CYS A 88 -2.93 6.39 -8.06
C CYS A 88 -1.86 5.66 -7.24
N LYS A 89 -1.52 4.44 -7.67
CA LYS A 89 -0.46 3.62 -7.08
C LYS A 89 0.88 4.34 -7.05
N GLN A 90 1.28 4.95 -8.18
CA GLN A 90 2.57 5.65 -8.30
C GLN A 90 2.66 6.86 -7.37
N LYS A 91 1.56 7.62 -7.22
CA LYS A 91 1.48 8.72 -6.26
C LYS A 91 1.62 8.22 -4.82
N LEU A 92 0.96 7.10 -4.50
CA LEU A 92 1.03 6.48 -3.19
C LEU A 92 2.43 5.91 -2.91
N GLU A 93 3.10 5.27 -3.89
CA GLU A 93 4.48 4.80 -3.79
C GLU A 93 5.43 5.96 -3.43
N ALA A 94 5.34 7.07 -4.17
CA ALA A 94 6.16 8.25 -3.92
C ALA A 94 5.90 8.87 -2.53
N GLU A 95 4.64 8.91 -2.10
CA GLU A 95 4.23 9.39 -0.78
C GLU A 95 4.80 8.49 0.34
N VAL A 96 4.68 7.17 0.20
CA VAL A 96 5.23 6.18 1.15
C VAL A 96 6.74 6.30 1.25
N ASP A 97 7.45 6.33 0.12
CA ASP A 97 8.92 6.40 0.12
C ASP A 97 9.42 7.69 0.79
N LEU A 98 8.78 8.83 0.52
CA LEU A 98 9.12 10.11 1.15
C LEU A 98 8.94 10.07 2.68
N GLN A 99 7.83 9.51 3.16
CA GLN A 99 7.56 9.44 4.61
C GLN A 99 8.51 8.47 5.32
N ILE A 100 8.85 7.34 4.69
CA ILE A 100 9.86 6.42 5.21
C ILE A 100 11.24 7.11 5.28
N GLU A 101 11.63 7.84 4.24
CA GLU A 101 12.90 8.58 4.24
C GLU A 101 12.96 9.62 5.36
N ARG A 102 11.88 10.39 5.56
CA ARG A 102 11.78 11.35 6.67
C ARG A 102 11.96 10.67 8.02
N ARG A 103 11.26 9.55 8.25
CA ARG A 103 11.39 8.75 9.48
C ARG A 103 12.81 8.28 9.72
N LEU A 104 13.48 7.76 8.68
CA LEU A 104 14.88 7.32 8.78
C LEU A 104 15.83 8.48 9.12
N ARG A 105 15.49 9.70 8.71
CA ARG A 105 16.22 10.93 9.06
C ARG A 105 15.82 11.50 10.43
N GLY A 106 14.94 10.84 11.18
CA GLY A 106 14.41 11.34 12.45
C GLY A 106 13.48 12.55 12.31
N LEU A 107 13.03 12.83 11.08
CA LEU A 107 12.03 13.86 10.81
C LEU A 107 10.66 13.24 11.06
N GLY A 108 9.84 13.90 11.87
CA GLY A 108 8.46 13.50 12.08
C GLY A 108 7.66 13.44 10.76
N PRO A 109 6.48 12.80 10.79
CA PRO A 109 5.59 12.78 9.63
C PRO A 109 5.30 14.21 9.18
N ASP A 110 5.20 14.42 7.86
CA ASP A 110 4.77 15.71 7.32
C ASP A 110 3.26 15.86 7.52
N VAL A 111 2.86 16.26 8.73
CA VAL A 111 1.45 16.42 9.12
C VAL A 111 0.76 17.44 8.22
N ASP A 112 1.45 18.49 7.79
CA ASP A 112 0.91 19.53 6.92
C ASP A 112 0.72 19.03 5.48
N TYR A 113 1.61 18.17 4.98
CA TYR A 113 1.40 17.48 3.70
C TYR A 113 0.23 16.50 3.78
N ALA A 114 0.16 15.67 4.83
CA ALA A 114 -0.93 14.72 5.02
C ALA A 114 -2.30 15.44 5.11
N ARG A 115 -2.36 16.54 5.84
CA ARG A 115 -3.56 17.38 5.96
C ARG A 115 -3.97 17.99 4.61
N ARG A 116 -3.03 18.61 3.89
CA ARG A 116 -3.31 19.18 2.55
C ARG A 116 -3.81 18.12 1.57
N ARG A 117 -3.22 16.92 1.57
CA ARG A 117 -3.68 15.81 0.71
C ARG A 117 -5.07 15.31 1.09
N GLN A 118 -5.40 15.31 2.38
CA GLN A 118 -6.74 14.97 2.84
C GLN A 118 -7.76 16.04 2.44
N GLU A 119 -7.41 17.32 2.57
CA GLU A 119 -8.20 18.46 2.09
C GLU A 119 -8.43 18.37 0.57
N GLU A 120 -7.38 18.16 -0.23
CA GLU A 120 -7.47 17.94 -1.68
C GLU A 120 -8.34 16.74 -2.05
N ALA A 121 -8.25 15.64 -1.31
CA ALA A 121 -9.05 14.44 -1.55
C ALA A 121 -10.53 14.68 -1.25
N ILE A 122 -10.84 15.43 -0.19
CA ILE A 122 -12.20 15.84 0.15
C ILE A 122 -12.74 16.77 -0.94
N ASP A 123 -11.96 17.76 -1.37
CA ASP A 123 -12.35 18.71 -2.41
C ASP A 123 -12.60 18.04 -3.77
N ASP A 124 -11.74 17.09 -4.17
CA ASP A 124 -11.93 16.29 -5.38
C ASP A 124 -13.20 15.42 -5.28
N LEU A 125 -13.46 14.82 -4.11
CA LEU A 125 -14.66 14.02 -3.88
C LEU A 125 -15.93 14.89 -3.91
N VAL A 126 -15.92 16.05 -3.25
CA VAL A 126 -17.01 17.03 -3.25
C VAL A 126 -17.27 17.52 -4.67
N SER A 127 -16.22 17.83 -5.42
CA SER A 127 -16.31 18.27 -6.82
C SER A 127 -16.97 17.20 -7.70
N LYS A 128 -16.55 15.93 -7.56
CA LYS A 128 -17.14 14.80 -8.31
C LYS A 128 -18.60 14.54 -7.95
N ILE A 129 -18.98 14.70 -6.68
CA ILE A 129 -20.36 14.45 -6.22
C ILE A 129 -21.30 15.60 -6.59
N THR A 130 -20.83 16.85 -6.46
CA THR A 130 -21.68 18.05 -6.59
C THR A 130 -21.58 18.74 -7.95
N GLY A 131 -20.60 18.36 -8.78
CA GLY A 131 -20.30 19.04 -10.05
C GLY A 131 -19.75 20.46 -9.88
N ARG A 132 -19.37 20.86 -8.65
CA ARG A 132 -18.83 22.18 -8.34
C ARG A 132 -17.35 22.10 -8.00
N THR A 133 -16.52 22.76 -8.79
CA THR A 133 -15.12 22.99 -8.45
C THR A 133 -15.03 23.92 -7.24
N VAL A 134 -14.57 23.40 -6.10
CA VAL A 134 -14.22 24.23 -4.93
C VAL A 134 -12.86 24.86 -5.23
N ILE A 135 -12.82 26.18 -5.38
CA ILE A 135 -11.56 26.93 -5.53
C ILE A 135 -11.18 27.39 -4.14
N VAL A 136 -10.12 26.81 -3.57
CA VAL A 136 -9.53 27.30 -2.32
C VAL A 136 -8.64 28.49 -2.67
N THR A 137 -9.11 29.70 -2.34
CA THR A 137 -8.26 30.90 -2.37
C THR A 137 -7.45 30.97 -1.07
N GLU A 138 -6.12 31.10 -1.22
CA GLU A 138 -5.13 31.32 -0.15
C GLU A 138 -5.45 32.52 0.74
#